data_AF-A0A7Y8SPA7-F1
#
_entry.id   AF-A0A7Y8SPA7-F1
#
_cell.length_a   1.000
_cell.length_b   1.000
_cell.length_c   1.000
_cell.angle_alpha   90.00
_cell.angle_beta   90.00
_cell.angle_gamma   90.00
#
_symmetry.space_group_name_H-M   'P 1'
#
loop_
_entity.id
_entity.type
_entity.pdbx_description
1 polymer ?
#
loop_
_entity_poly.entity_id
_entity_poly.type
_entity_poly.pdbx_seq_one_letter_code
_entity_poly.pdbx_strand_id
1 'polypeptide(L)' 'MPRWPVAVLIGVAVYGAARLVAARSGAALPVRAGPPIRPAGPQSMRDRPESWDDVDQASDESFPASDPPAY' A
#
# COMPACT_ATOMS: atom_id res chain seq x y z
N MET A 1 -23.06 -23.07 -42.18
CA MET A 1 -21.82 -22.30 -41.96
C MET A 1 -21.42 -22.43 -40.51
N PRO A 2 -20.17 -22.80 -40.21
CA PRO A 2 -19.73 -22.96 -38.83
C PRO A 2 -19.67 -21.60 -38.11
N ARG A 3 -20.37 -21.51 -36.96
CA ARG A 3 -20.57 -20.26 -36.17
C ARG A 3 -19.46 -19.95 -35.16
N TRP A 4 -18.40 -20.76 -35.12
CA TRP A 4 -17.27 -20.58 -34.20
C TRP A 4 -16.50 -19.26 -34.38
N PRO A 5 -16.37 -18.64 -35.58
CA PRO A 5 -15.65 -17.38 -35.72
C PRO A 5 -16.35 -16.24 -34.98
N VAL A 6 -17.68 -16.21 -35.02
CA VAL A 6 -18.50 -15.20 -34.32
C VAL A 6 -18.38 -15.36 -32.81
N ALA A 7 -18.36 -16.60 -32.31
CA ALA A 7 -18.17 -16.87 -30.89
C ALA A 7 -16.81 -16.39 -30.37
N VAL A 8 -15.73 -16.55 -31.17
CA VAL A 8 -14.40 -16.04 -30.82
C VAL A 8 -14.39 -14.52 -30.77
N LEU A 9 -15.00 -13.85 -31.75
CA LEU A 9 -15.09 -12.38 -31.77
C LEU A 9 -15.86 -11.83 -30.57
N ILE A 10 -16.98 -12.47 -30.20
CA ILE A 10 -17.73 -12.11 -28.99
C ILE A 10 -16.87 -12.31 -27.75
N GLY A 11 -16.14 -13.42 -27.64
CA GLY A 11 -15.25 -13.69 -26.52
C GLY A 11 -14.14 -12.63 -26.37
N VAL A 12 -13.51 -12.24 -27.48
CA VAL A 12 -12.47 -11.19 -27.49
C VAL A 12 -13.04 -9.83 -27.10
N ALA A 13 -14.23 -9.49 -27.60
CA ALA A 13 -14.91 -8.24 -27.25
C ALA A 13 -15.29 -8.17 -25.77
N VAL A 14 -15.87 -9.24 -25.22
CA VAL A 14 -16.22 -9.35 -23.79
C VAL A 14 -14.97 -9.26 -22.92
N TYR A 15 -13.89 -9.96 -23.29
CA TYR A 15 -12.63 -9.91 -22.56
C TYR A 15 -12.00 -8.51 -22.56
N GLY A 16 -11.97 -7.84 -23.72
CA GLY A 16 -11.46 -6.47 -23.84
C GLY A 16 -12.26 -5.46 -23.02
N ALA A 17 -13.60 -5.57 -23.05
CA ALA A 17 -14.49 -4.72 -22.27
C ALA A 17 -14.28 -4.91 -20.75
N ALA A 18 -14.18 -6.17 -20.30
CA ALA A 18 -13.92 -6.47 -18.89
C ALA A 18 -12.58 -5.90 -18.41
N ARG A 19 -11.52 -6.00 -19.23
CA ARG A 19 -10.20 -5.41 -18.92
C ARG A 19 -10.24 -3.90 -18.86
N LEU A 20 -11.00 -3.24 -19.73
CA LEU A 20 -11.16 -1.79 -19.73
C LEU A 20 -11.93 -1.29 -18.51
N VAL A 21 -12.99 -2.00 -18.09
CA VAL A 21 -13.74 -1.70 -16.87
C VAL A 21 -12.84 -1.86 -15.63
N ALA A 22 -12.09 -2.95 -15.53
CA ALA A 22 -11.17 -3.21 -14.43
C ALA A 22 -10.04 -2.15 -14.33
N ALA A 23 -9.51 -1.70 -15.46
CA ALA A 23 -8.48 -0.65 -15.49
C ALA A 23 -9.05 0.71 -15.04
N ARG A 24 -10.32 1.01 -15.35
CA ARG A 24 -10.98 2.24 -14.95
C ARG A 24 -11.45 2.26 -13.51
N SER A 25 -11.71 1.10 -12.91
CA SER A 25 -12.13 1.01 -11.51
C SER A 25 -11.06 1.47 -10.51
N GLY A 26 -9.83 1.77 -10.95
CA GLY A 26 -8.79 2.33 -10.10
C GLY A 26 -8.55 1.50 -8.85
N ALA A 27 -8.77 0.18 -8.94
CA ALA A 27 -8.72 -0.72 -7.81
C ALA A 27 -7.30 -0.67 -7.26
N ALA A 28 -7.14 0.06 -6.15
CA ALA A 28 -5.92 0.06 -5.39
C ALA A 28 -5.58 -1.39 -5.11
N LEU A 29 -4.35 -1.81 -5.44
CA LEU A 29 -3.85 -3.09 -5.00
C LEU A 29 -4.10 -3.19 -3.50
N PRO A 30 -4.52 -4.35 -2.97
CA PRO A 30 -4.71 -4.49 -1.54
C PRO A 30 -3.38 -4.21 -0.84
N VAL A 31 -3.21 -2.98 -0.37
CA VAL A 31 -2.11 -2.62 0.53
C VAL A 31 -2.43 -3.38 1.79
N ARG A 32 -1.65 -4.43 2.03
CA ARG A 32 -1.76 -5.19 3.26
C ARG A 32 -1.51 -4.20 4.38
N ALA A 33 -2.52 -3.97 5.23
CA ALA A 33 -2.34 -3.12 6.39
C ALA A 33 -1.15 -3.69 7.19
N GLY A 34 -0.09 -2.88 7.30
CA GLY A 34 1.07 -3.24 8.09
C GLY A 34 0.69 -3.39 9.57
N PRO A 35 1.61 -3.90 10.41
CA PRO A 35 1.44 -3.81 11.85
C PRO A 35 1.18 -2.34 12.27
N PRO A 36 0.44 -2.12 13.38
CA PRO A 36 0.15 -0.77 13.85
C PRO A 36 1.45 0.00 14.09
N ILE A 37 1.56 1.17 13.46
CA ILE A 37 2.71 2.06 13.59
C ILE A 37 2.53 2.87 14.88
N ARG A 38 3.54 2.88 15.75
CA ARG A 38 3.58 3.78 16.91
C ARG A 38 4.02 5.16 16.45
N PRO A 39 3.24 6.24 16.65
CA PRO A 39 3.72 7.57 16.36
C PRO A 39 4.93 7.93 17.23
N ALA A 40 5.83 8.76 16.71
CA ALA A 40 6.95 9.29 17.46
C ALA A 40 6.49 10.33 18.51
N GLY A 41 7.38 10.66 19.44
CA GLY A 41 7.25 11.71 20.44
C GLY A 41 6.73 11.27 21.82
N PRO A 42 6.88 12.15 22.83
CA PRO A 42 6.58 11.85 24.24
C PRO A 42 5.09 11.63 24.51
N GLN A 43 4.19 12.15 23.67
CA GLN A 43 2.75 11.87 23.75
C GLN A 43 2.41 10.40 23.49
N SER A 44 3.24 9.72 22.69
CA SER A 44 3.02 8.35 22.22
C SER A 44 3.67 7.31 23.14
N MET A 45 4.41 7.77 24.16
CA MET A 45 5.06 6.93 25.17
C MET A 45 4.09 6.63 26.32
N ARG A 46 4.18 5.41 26.86
CA ARG A 46 3.42 5.01 28.05
C ARG A 46 3.85 5.83 29.27
N ASP A 47 5.16 5.93 29.47
CA ASP A 47 5.78 6.66 30.56
C ASP A 47 6.47 7.88 29.97
N ARG A 48 5.86 9.06 30.13
CA ARG A 48 6.35 10.29 29.52
C ARG A 48 7.51 10.87 30.35
N PRO A 49 8.65 11.23 29.73
CA PRO A 49 9.74 11.88 30.44
C PRO A 49 9.38 13.31 30.84
N GLU A 50 10.01 13.82 31.90
CA GLU A 50 9.80 15.20 32.38
C GLU A 50 10.42 16.24 31.44
N SER A 51 11.55 15.89 30.80
CA SER A 51 12.25 16.70 29.81
C SER A 51 12.31 15.96 28.48
N TRP A 52 12.27 16.71 27.39
CA TRP A 52 12.39 16.22 26.02
C TRP A 52 13.09 17.28 25.19
N ASP A 53 14.23 16.94 24.60
CA ASP A 53 14.99 17.85 23.76
C ASP A 53 15.01 17.43 22.28
N ASP A 54 15.67 18.23 21.45
CA ASP A 54 15.74 18.00 20.01
C ASP A 54 16.53 16.72 19.67
N VAL A 55 17.46 16.29 20.53
CA VAL A 55 18.24 15.06 20.35
C VAL A 55 17.37 13.84 20.65
N ASP A 56 16.53 13.93 21.69
CA ASP A 56 15.53 12.91 22.00
C ASP A 56 14.52 12.75 20.84
N GLN A 57 14.03 13.88 20.31
CA GLN A 57 13.12 13.88 19.15
C GLN A 57 13.75 13.24 17.92
N ALA A 58 14.98 13.66 17.56
CA ALA A 58 15.68 13.13 16.40
C ALA A 58 15.96 11.63 16.54
N SER A 59 16.23 11.15 17.76
CA SER A 59 16.43 9.73 18.04
C SER A 59 15.14 8.93 17.85
N ASP A 60 13.99 9.45 18.32
CA ASP A 60 12.70 8.75 18.23
C ASP A 60 12.12 8.73 16.79
N GLU A 61 12.34 9.79 16.02
CA GLU A 61 11.89 9.90 14.62
C GLU A 61 12.73 9.09 13.63
N SER A 62 13.90 8.60 14.04
CA SER A 62 14.80 7.85 13.16
C SER A 62 14.33 6.42 12.81
N PHE A 63 13.10 6.04 13.19
CA PHE A 63 12.58 4.68 13.02
C PHE A 63 11.69 4.47 11.77
N PRO A 64 11.77 3.28 11.12
CA PRO A 64 12.26 2.02 11.66
C PRO A 64 13.78 2.02 11.74
N ALA A 65 14.37 1.90 12.94
CA ALA A 65 15.80 1.72 13.04
C ALA A 65 16.08 0.47 12.23
N SER A 66 16.86 0.63 11.17
CA SER A 66 16.99 -0.27 10.01
C SER A 66 15.88 -0.19 8.96
N ASP A 67 15.93 0.82 8.10
CA ASP A 67 15.89 0.51 6.67
C ASP A 67 17.06 -0.46 6.40
N PRO A 68 16.82 -1.74 6.08
CA PRO A 68 17.91 -2.64 5.72
C PRO A 68 18.63 -2.05 4.49
N PRO A 69 19.96 -2.20 4.38
CA PRO A 69 20.67 -1.71 3.20
C PRO A 69 20.04 -2.30 1.94
N ALA A 70 19.75 -1.45 0.95
CA ALA A 70 19.35 -1.86 -0.38
C ALA A 70 20.56 -2.49 -1.10
N TYR A 71 20.88 -3.72 -0.75
CA TYR A 71 21.76 -4.59 -1.52
C TYR A 71 20.95 -5.70 -2.19
#